data_AF-A0A953B1Q3-F1
#
_entry.id   AF-A0A953B1Q3-F1
#
_cell.length_a   1.000
_cell.length_b   1.000
_cell.length_c   1.000
_cell.angle_alpha   90.00
_cell.angle_beta   90.00
_cell.angle_gamma   90.00
#
_symmetry.space_group_name_H-M   'P 1'
#
loop_
_entity.id
_entity.type
_entity.pdbx_description
1 polymer ?
#
loop_
_entity_poly.entity_id
_entity_poly.type
_entity_poly.pdbx_seq_one_letter_code
_entity_poly.pdbx_strand_id
1 'polypeptide(L)'
;MVRSRITFAAVNRLLLLYWAAWLSFVAATNVLNALQALGALPQSFRFVSDNWQLINSVMDPLAVPRALQAFLFAGAIGWETLSAILFWRALVSYRGRPLAQEPATLWAFVVNLALWAAFQVLDEVFIAYGPEDSHRMIFIIQIGTLLWLQLAPVKPSDAEV
;
A
#
# COMPACT_ATOMS: atom_id res chain seq x y z
N MET A 1 29.12 16.02 22.95
CA MET A 1 28.79 14.72 22.33
C MET A 1 27.27 14.59 22.29
N VAL A 2 26.63 14.91 21.17
CA VAL A 2 25.16 14.89 21.04
C VAL A 2 24.73 13.45 20.78
N ARG A 3 24.24 12.75 21.81
CA ARG A 3 23.50 11.49 21.60
C ARG A 3 22.12 11.86 21.05
N SER A 4 21.95 11.83 19.73
CA SER A 4 20.60 11.86 19.14
C SER A 4 19.83 10.64 19.62
N ARG A 5 18.90 10.84 20.56
CA ARG A 5 17.96 9.80 20.98
C ARG A 5 16.88 9.71 19.92
N ILE A 6 16.78 8.55 19.26
CA ILE A 6 15.64 8.24 18.39
C ILE A 6 14.38 8.28 19.26
N THR A 7 13.37 9.05 18.85
CA THR A 7 12.08 9.16 19.55
C THR A 7 11.04 8.27 18.86
N PHE A 8 10.02 7.82 19.60
CA PHE A 8 8.88 7.09 19.03
C PHE A 8 8.21 7.87 17.89
N ALA A 9 8.07 9.19 18.04
CA ALA A 9 7.53 10.03 16.98
C ALA A 9 8.38 10.00 15.69
N ALA A 10 9.71 9.92 15.80
CA ALA A 10 10.60 9.77 14.65
C ALA A 10 10.43 8.40 13.97
N VAL A 11 10.33 7.32 14.76
CA VAL A 11 10.06 5.96 14.24
C VAL A 11 8.71 5.93 13.51
N ASN A 12 7.67 6.51 14.11
CA ASN A 12 6.34 6.54 13.53
C ASN A 12 6.31 7.31 12.20
N ARG A 13 7.01 8.45 12.12
CA ARG A 13 7.19 9.18 10.86
C ARG A 13 7.94 8.37 9.81
N LEU A 14 8.97 7.62 10.21
CA LEU A 14 9.69 6.74 9.30
C LEU A 14 8.79 5.63 8.75
N LEU A 15 7.93 5.03 9.60
CA LEU A 15 6.96 4.02 9.17
C LEU A 15 5.94 4.59 8.18
N LEU A 16 5.42 5.79 8.43
CA LEU A 16 4.53 6.48 7.48
C LEU A 16 5.23 6.80 6.16
N LEU A 17 6.47 7.27 6.22
CA LEU A 17 7.30 7.53 5.04
C LEU A 17 7.57 6.25 4.26
N TYR A 18 7.88 5.15 4.93
CA TYR A 18 8.08 3.84 4.31
C TYR A 18 6.85 3.45 3.49
N TRP A 19 5.66 3.45 4.10
CA TRP A 19 4.42 3.10 3.40
C TRP A 19 4.11 4.04 2.24
N ALA A 20 4.29 5.35 2.44
CA ALA A 20 4.09 6.35 1.40
C ALA A 20 5.00 6.11 0.19
N ALA A 21 6.31 5.95 0.43
CA ALA A 21 7.30 5.75 -0.61
C ALA A 21 7.12 4.41 -1.32
N TRP A 22 6.95 3.32 -0.56
CA TRP A 22 6.80 1.99 -1.12
C TRP A 22 5.56 1.89 -2.01
N LEU A 23 4.39 2.36 -1.56
CA LEU A 23 3.17 2.38 -2.40
C LEU A 23 3.32 3.30 -3.62
N SER A 24 4.06 4.41 -3.50
CA SER A 24 4.34 5.26 -4.66
C SER A 24 5.13 4.50 -5.73
N PHE A 25 6.11 3.68 -5.33
CA PHE A 25 6.85 2.82 -6.25
C PHE A 25 5.98 1.69 -6.83
N VAL A 26 5.17 1.03 -6.00
CA VAL A 26 4.22 -0.01 -6.48
C VAL A 26 3.30 0.59 -7.55
N ALA A 27 2.60 1.69 -7.24
CA ALA A 27 1.71 2.36 -8.18
C ALA A 27 2.43 2.81 -9.44
N ALA A 28 3.62 3.43 -9.32
CA ALA A 28 4.39 3.89 -10.47
C ALA A 28 4.79 2.72 -11.39
N THR A 29 5.30 1.62 -10.83
CA THR A 29 5.69 0.45 -11.63
C THR A 29 4.49 -0.23 -12.30
N ASN A 30 3.32 -0.25 -11.65
CA ASN A 30 2.07 -0.75 -12.24
C ASN A 30 1.53 0.18 -13.34
N VAL A 31 1.61 1.50 -13.17
CA VAL A 31 1.29 2.46 -14.25
C VAL A 31 2.18 2.22 -15.45
N LEU A 32 3.49 2.06 -15.26
CA LEU A 32 4.43 1.81 -16.34
C LEU A 32 4.15 0.44 -17.01
N ASN A 33 3.78 -0.58 -16.24
CA ASN A 33 3.36 -1.87 -16.77
C ASN A 33 2.07 -1.77 -17.60
N ALA A 34 1.08 -0.98 -17.16
CA ALA A 34 -0.13 -0.69 -17.94
C ALA A 34 0.18 0.07 -19.24
N LEU A 35 1.08 1.06 -19.20
CA LEU A 35 1.52 1.79 -20.40
C LEU A 35 2.25 0.86 -21.39
N GLN A 36 3.04 -0.09 -20.89
CA GLN A 36 3.68 -1.10 -21.73
C GLN A 36 2.66 -2.06 -22.36
N ALA A 37 1.65 -2.50 -21.59
CA ALA A 37 0.56 -3.34 -22.09
C ALA A 37 -0.28 -2.63 -23.18
N LEU A 38 -0.43 -1.31 -23.08
CA LEU A 38 -1.09 -0.47 -24.08
C LEU A 38 -0.21 -0.12 -25.30
N GLY A 39 1.06 -0.52 -25.29
CA GLY A 39 2.02 -0.20 -26.36
C GLY A 39 2.57 1.24 -26.32
N ALA A 40 2.27 2.01 -25.26
CA ALA A 40 2.81 3.35 -25.07
C ALA A 40 4.27 3.36 -24.59
N LEU A 41 4.76 2.23 -24.05
CA LEU A 41 6.16 1.99 -23.73
C LEU A 41 6.70 0.78 -24.51
N PRO A 42 7.97 0.80 -24.95
CA PRO A 42 8.56 -0.34 -25.62
C PRO A 42 8.73 -1.53 -24.66
N GLN A 43 8.68 -2.75 -25.21
CA GLN A 43 8.92 -3.98 -24.44
C GLN A 43 10.35 -4.07 -23.86
N SER A 44 11.28 -3.29 -24.40
CA SER A 44 12.65 -3.18 -23.87
C SER A 44 12.75 -2.34 -22.59
N PHE A 45 11.71 -1.57 -22.23
CA PHE A 45 11.68 -0.78 -21.01
C PHE A 45 11.50 -1.70 -19.80
N ARG A 46 12.48 -1.71 -18.89
CA ARG A 46 12.59 -2.70 -17.80
C ARG A 46 12.03 -2.25 -16.46
N PHE A 47 11.84 -0.94 -16.25
CA PHE A 47 11.38 -0.42 -14.97
C PHE A 47 9.84 -0.46 -14.88
N VAL A 48 9.29 -1.67 -14.96
CA VAL A 48 7.86 -1.98 -14.87
C VAL A 48 7.67 -3.10 -13.87
N SER A 49 6.47 -3.22 -13.29
CA SER A 49 6.09 -4.46 -12.62
C SER A 49 5.75 -5.55 -13.65
N ASP A 50 5.63 -6.78 -13.19
CA ASP A 50 5.14 -7.91 -14.00
C ASP A 50 3.65 -8.23 -13.70
N ASN A 51 2.94 -7.30 -13.04
CA ASN A 51 1.63 -7.58 -12.44
C ASN A 51 0.52 -7.76 -13.49
N TRP A 52 0.57 -7.07 -14.62
CA TRP A 52 -0.34 -7.30 -15.74
C TRP A 52 -0.19 -8.72 -16.29
N GLN A 53 1.05 -9.16 -16.51
CA GLN A 53 1.36 -10.51 -16.98
C GLN A 53 0.90 -11.55 -15.96
N LEU A 54 1.14 -11.32 -14.67
CA LEU A 54 0.68 -12.18 -13.58
C LEU A 54 -0.85 -12.31 -13.58
N ILE A 55 -1.58 -11.19 -13.59
CA ILE A 55 -3.06 -11.16 -13.66
C ILE A 55 -3.56 -11.99 -14.84
N ASN A 56 -3.01 -11.77 -16.03
CA ASN A 56 -3.41 -12.50 -17.23
C ASN A 56 -3.15 -14.01 -17.06
N SER A 57 -1.98 -14.39 -16.55
CA SER A 57 -1.61 -15.80 -16.38
C SER A 57 -2.52 -16.57 -15.41
N VAL A 58 -3.07 -15.87 -14.41
CA VAL A 58 -4.01 -16.42 -13.43
C VAL A 58 -5.44 -16.48 -14.00
N MET A 59 -5.87 -15.44 -14.72
CA MET A 59 -7.27 -15.26 -15.11
C MET A 59 -7.61 -15.85 -16.49
N ASP A 60 -6.63 -15.98 -17.39
CA ASP A 60 -6.82 -16.55 -18.73
C ASP A 60 -7.28 -18.03 -18.68
N PRO A 61 -6.75 -18.92 -17.82
CA PRO A 61 -7.25 -20.30 -17.67
C PRO A 61 -8.71 -20.39 -17.24
N LEU A 62 -9.22 -19.35 -16.56
CA LEU A 62 -10.60 -19.24 -16.11
C LEU A 62 -11.51 -18.53 -17.13
N ALA A 63 -11.00 -18.23 -18.33
CA ALA A 63 -11.69 -17.52 -19.40
C ALA A 63 -12.28 -16.14 -18.98
N VAL A 64 -11.65 -15.48 -18.01
CA VAL A 64 -12.07 -14.14 -17.58
C VAL A 64 -11.84 -13.16 -18.74
N PRO A 65 -12.84 -12.33 -19.11
CA PRO A 65 -12.69 -11.39 -20.21
C PRO A 65 -11.56 -10.39 -19.98
N ARG A 66 -10.76 -10.11 -21.02
CA ARG A 66 -9.63 -9.16 -20.95
C ARG A 66 -10.02 -7.77 -20.44
N ALA A 67 -11.23 -7.31 -20.75
CA ALA A 67 -11.77 -6.05 -20.25
C ALA A 67 -11.93 -6.04 -18.73
N LEU A 68 -12.36 -7.16 -18.14
CA LEU A 68 -12.47 -7.29 -16.68
C LEU A 68 -11.07 -7.38 -16.04
N GLN A 69 -10.13 -8.10 -16.64
CA GLN A 69 -8.73 -8.13 -16.18
C GLN A 69 -8.14 -6.71 -16.17
N ALA A 70 -8.33 -5.94 -17.25
CA ALA A 70 -7.88 -4.56 -17.35
C ALA A 70 -8.56 -3.64 -16.32
N PHE A 71 -9.86 -3.81 -16.10
CA PHE A 71 -10.61 -3.06 -15.09
C PHE A 71 -10.07 -3.33 -13.67
N LEU A 72 -9.84 -4.60 -13.32
CA LEU A 72 -9.27 -4.97 -12.02
C LEU A 72 -7.86 -4.42 -11.85
N PHE A 73 -7.01 -4.50 -12.89
CA PHE A 73 -5.66 -3.96 -12.83
C PHE A 73 -5.64 -2.42 -12.71
N ALA A 74 -6.49 -1.73 -13.46
CA ALA A 74 -6.66 -0.28 -13.31
C ALA A 74 -7.21 0.09 -11.91
N GLY A 75 -8.12 -0.72 -11.37
CA GLY A 75 -8.63 -0.60 -10.01
C GLY A 75 -7.51 -0.72 -8.97
N ALA A 76 -6.64 -1.73 -9.10
CA ALA A 76 -5.47 -1.90 -8.25
C ALA A 76 -4.54 -0.67 -8.30
N ILE A 77 -4.17 -0.21 -9.49
CA ILE A 77 -3.35 1.00 -9.67
C ILE A 77 -3.97 2.22 -8.99
N GLY A 78 -5.27 2.44 -9.21
CA GLY A 78 -6.00 3.55 -8.61
C GLY A 78 -6.01 3.48 -7.08
N TRP A 79 -6.21 2.29 -6.53
CA TRP A 79 -6.26 2.06 -5.09
C TRP A 79 -4.87 2.20 -4.43
N GLU A 80 -3.82 1.68 -5.06
CA GLU A 80 -2.43 1.87 -4.62
C GLU A 80 -2.05 3.35 -4.62
N THR A 81 -2.43 4.08 -5.68
CA THR A 81 -2.20 5.52 -5.81
C THR A 81 -2.94 6.29 -4.72
N LEU A 82 -4.20 5.97 -4.47
CA LEU A 82 -4.99 6.56 -3.39
C LEU A 82 -4.32 6.31 -2.03
N SER A 83 -3.93 5.07 -1.75
CA SER A 83 -3.22 4.70 -0.52
C SER A 83 -1.92 5.49 -0.36
N ALA A 84 -1.11 5.61 -1.41
CA ALA A 84 0.13 6.40 -1.40
C ALA A 84 -0.14 7.87 -1.04
N ILE A 85 -1.13 8.51 -1.67
CA ILE A 85 -1.53 9.90 -1.39
C ILE A 85 -1.96 10.05 0.07
N LEU A 86 -2.77 9.12 0.59
CA LEU A 86 -3.23 9.15 1.97
C LEU A 86 -2.07 8.99 2.96
N PHE A 87 -1.09 8.14 2.67
CA PHE A 87 0.11 8.00 3.50
C PHE A 87 1.00 9.24 3.46
N TRP A 88 1.18 9.89 2.31
CA TRP A 88 1.86 11.18 2.24
C TRP A 88 1.14 12.26 3.05
N ARG A 89 -0.18 12.34 2.94
CA ARG A 89 -1.01 13.24 3.74
C ARG A 89 -0.85 12.94 5.23
N ALA A 90 -0.92 11.67 5.63
CA ALA A 90 -0.73 11.23 7.01
C ALA A 90 0.64 11.68 7.55
N LEU A 91 1.72 11.45 6.79
CA LEU A 91 3.08 11.84 7.15
C LEU A 91 3.21 13.36 7.40
N VAL A 92 2.66 14.19 6.50
CA VAL A 92 2.71 15.65 6.61
C VAL A 92 1.86 16.15 7.79
N SER A 93 0.69 15.54 8.01
CA SER A 93 -0.20 15.93 9.10
C SER A 93 0.23 15.40 10.46
N TYR A 94 1.05 14.35 10.53
CA TYR A 94 1.33 13.63 11.77
C TYR A 94 1.89 14.53 12.87
N ARG A 95 1.27 14.48 14.06
CA ARG A 95 1.65 15.32 15.22
C ARG A 95 2.20 14.52 16.39
N GLY A 96 2.25 13.18 16.30
CA GLY A 96 2.76 12.34 17.39
C GLY A 96 1.79 12.23 18.56
N ARG A 97 0.49 12.38 18.27
CA ARG A 97 -0.63 12.23 19.21
C ARG A 97 -1.11 10.77 19.25
N PRO A 98 -1.98 10.39 20.20
CA PRO A 98 -2.68 9.10 20.14
C PRO A 98 -3.28 8.86 18.76
N LEU A 99 -3.20 7.63 18.26
CA LEU A 99 -3.65 7.28 16.90
C LEU A 99 -5.12 7.64 16.63
N ALA A 100 -5.99 7.53 17.64
CA ALA A 100 -7.40 7.96 17.56
C ALA A 100 -7.57 9.46 17.21
N GLN A 101 -6.55 10.29 17.50
CA GLN A 101 -6.51 11.71 17.19
C GLN A 101 -5.72 12.03 15.91
N GLU A 102 -5.27 11.02 15.17
CA GLU A 102 -4.52 11.13 13.92
C GLU A 102 -5.34 10.54 12.75
N PRO A 103 -6.51 11.13 12.40
CA PRO A 103 -7.47 10.52 11.48
C PRO A 103 -6.90 10.29 10.08
N ALA A 104 -5.98 11.14 9.60
CA ALA A 104 -5.31 10.92 8.32
C ALA A 104 -4.48 9.63 8.32
N THR A 105 -3.81 9.34 9.44
CA THR A 105 -3.06 8.09 9.62
C THR A 105 -4.01 6.90 9.62
N LEU A 106 -5.07 6.94 10.43
CA LEU A 106 -6.07 5.88 10.47
C LEU A 106 -6.67 5.58 9.08
N TRP A 107 -7.10 6.61 8.35
CA TRP A 107 -7.66 6.42 7.02
C TRP A 107 -6.66 5.84 6.02
N ALA A 108 -5.39 6.26 6.05
CA ALA A 108 -4.36 5.68 5.18
C ALA A 108 -4.19 4.17 5.43
N PHE A 109 -4.19 3.76 6.70
CA PHE A 109 -4.13 2.34 7.06
C PHE A 109 -5.39 1.58 6.69
N VAL A 110 -6.58 2.11 6.97
CA VAL A 110 -7.87 1.45 6.63
C VAL A 110 -7.99 1.22 5.13
N VAL A 111 -7.70 2.24 4.32
CA VAL A 111 -7.83 2.16 2.85
C VAL A 111 -6.84 1.16 2.27
N ASN A 112 -5.60 1.14 2.76
CA ASN A 112 -4.59 0.19 2.27
C ASN A 112 -4.84 -1.23 2.80
N LEU A 113 -5.33 -1.40 4.03
CA LEU A 113 -5.73 -2.73 4.54
C LEU A 113 -6.87 -3.30 3.70
N ALA A 114 -7.83 -2.46 3.31
CA ALA A 114 -8.92 -2.87 2.42
C ALA A 114 -8.41 -3.33 1.04
N LEU A 115 -7.38 -2.68 0.49
CA LEU A 115 -6.73 -3.12 -0.75
C LEU A 115 -6.12 -4.53 -0.61
N TRP A 116 -5.30 -4.75 0.42
CA TRP A 116 -4.64 -6.06 0.60
C TRP A 116 -5.62 -7.16 1.02
N ALA A 117 -6.71 -6.80 1.70
CA ALA A 117 -7.82 -7.73 1.95
C ALA A 117 -8.56 -8.09 0.64
N ALA A 118 -8.80 -7.11 -0.23
CA ALA A 118 -9.41 -7.36 -1.54
C ALA A 118 -8.53 -8.28 -2.39
N PHE A 119 -7.21 -8.08 -2.40
CA PHE A 119 -6.29 -9.00 -3.09
C PHE A 119 -6.41 -10.43 -2.56
N GLN A 120 -6.42 -10.65 -1.24
CA GLN A 120 -6.59 -12.01 -0.67
C GLN A 120 -7.94 -12.64 -1.05
N VAL A 121 -9.03 -11.88 -1.08
CA VAL A 121 -10.31 -12.38 -1.57
C VAL A 121 -10.22 -12.76 -3.05
N LEU A 122 -9.55 -11.94 -3.87
CA LEU A 122 -9.36 -12.24 -5.29
C LEU A 122 -8.39 -13.41 -5.52
N ASP A 123 -7.41 -13.61 -4.65
CA ASP A 123 -6.53 -14.78 -4.69
C ASP A 123 -7.35 -16.07 -4.56
N GLU A 124 -8.33 -16.12 -3.66
CA GLU A 124 -9.23 -17.27 -3.53
C GLU A 124 -10.20 -17.39 -4.71
N VAL A 125 -10.81 -16.26 -5.15
CA VAL A 125 -11.76 -16.26 -6.27
C VAL A 125 -11.12 -16.77 -7.57
N PHE A 126 -9.85 -16.45 -7.81
CA PHE A 126 -9.12 -16.84 -9.01
C PHE A 126 -8.12 -17.98 -8.81
N ILE A 127 -8.09 -18.60 -7.62
CA ILE A 127 -7.21 -19.73 -7.29
C ILE A 127 -5.72 -19.35 -7.54
N ALA A 128 -5.34 -18.14 -7.10
CA ALA A 128 -4.05 -17.51 -7.33
C ALA A 128 -3.12 -17.67 -6.11
N TYR A 129 -2.80 -18.91 -5.73
CA TYR A 129 -2.00 -19.18 -4.52
C TYR A 129 -0.53 -18.75 -4.61
N GLY A 130 -0.03 -18.45 -5.81
CA GLY A 130 1.35 -17.95 -6.01
C GLY A 130 1.62 -16.61 -5.30
N PRO A 131 0.85 -15.54 -5.59
CA PRO A 131 1.02 -14.24 -4.92
C PRO A 131 0.45 -14.15 -3.49
N GLU A 132 -0.39 -15.09 -3.07
CA GLU A 132 -1.12 -15.05 -1.80
C GLU A 132 -0.22 -14.79 -0.59
N ASP A 133 0.93 -15.46 -0.51
CA ASP A 133 1.89 -15.29 0.58
C ASP A 133 2.39 -13.85 0.71
N SER A 134 2.62 -13.18 -0.43
CA SER A 134 3.05 -11.78 -0.46
C SER A 134 1.94 -10.85 0.00
N HIS A 135 0.72 -11.03 -0.52
CA HIS A 135 -0.43 -10.22 -0.12
C HIS A 135 -0.74 -10.35 1.38
N ARG A 136 -0.73 -11.59 1.88
CA ARG A 136 -0.95 -11.89 3.30
C ARG A 136 0.14 -11.31 4.18
N MET A 137 1.41 -11.40 3.77
CA MET A 137 2.53 -10.81 4.53
C MET A 137 2.42 -9.28 4.60
N ILE A 138 2.11 -8.62 3.49
CA ILE A 138 1.92 -7.15 3.46
C ILE A 138 0.77 -6.74 4.39
N PHE A 139 -0.35 -7.46 4.34
CA PHE A 139 -1.49 -7.23 5.23
C PHE A 139 -1.11 -7.36 6.70
N ILE A 140 -0.39 -8.42 7.07
CA ILE A 140 0.07 -8.66 8.45
C ILE A 140 1.06 -7.60 8.92
N ILE A 141 2.06 -7.25 8.10
CA ILE A 141 3.03 -6.19 8.43
C ILE A 141 2.31 -4.85 8.62
N GLN A 142 1.26 -4.61 7.84
CA GLN A 142 0.46 -3.41 8.00
C GLN A 142 -0.31 -3.39 9.32
N ILE A 143 -0.95 -4.50 9.71
CA ILE A 143 -1.57 -4.64 11.04
C ILE A 143 -0.52 -4.42 12.14
N GLY A 144 0.66 -5.03 12.02
CA GLY A 144 1.76 -4.85 12.97
C GLY A 144 2.19 -3.38 13.10
N THR A 145 2.25 -2.65 11.98
CA THR A 145 2.54 -1.22 11.97
C THR A 145 1.44 -0.41 12.67
N LEU A 146 0.17 -0.75 12.43
CA LEU A 146 -0.97 -0.08 13.07
C LEU A 146 -0.98 -0.31 14.59
N LEU A 147 -0.74 -1.55 15.01
CA LEU A 147 -0.61 -1.91 16.43
C LEU A 147 0.58 -1.19 17.09
N TRP A 148 1.72 -1.10 16.40
CA TRP A 148 2.85 -0.29 16.87
C TRP A 148 2.44 1.17 17.08
N LEU A 149 1.77 1.80 16.10
CA LEU A 149 1.33 3.20 16.20
C LEU A 149 0.31 3.41 17.33
N GLN A 150 -0.53 2.41 17.61
CA GLN A 150 -1.50 2.45 18.70
C GLN A 150 -0.85 2.33 20.09
N LEU A 151 0.23 1.54 20.20
CA LEU A 151 0.88 1.23 21.48
C LEU A 151 2.10 2.12 21.78
N ALA A 152 2.67 2.77 20.76
CA ALA A 152 3.83 3.62 20.91
C ALA A 152 3.53 4.80 21.85
N PRO A 153 4.46 5.16 22.76
CA PRO A 153 4.33 6.37 23.57
C PRO A 153 4.15 7.61 22.70
N VAL A 154 3.14 8.40 23.04
CA VAL A 154 2.75 9.63 22.34
C VAL A 154 2.94 10.84 23.24
N LYS A 155 2.97 12.04 22.65
CA LYS A 155 2.91 13.27 23.44
C LYS A 155 1.55 13.33 24.17
N PRO A 156 1.51 13.75 25.45
CA PRO A 156 0.25 14.04 26.13
C PRO A 156 -0.58 15.03 25.31
N SER A 157 -1.90 14.86 25.28
CA SER A 157 -2.76 15.81 24.60
C SER A 157 -2.80 17.13 25.38
N ASP A 158 -2.83 18.26 24.67
CA ASP A 158 -3.00 19.60 25.27
C ASP A 158 -4.34 19.77 26.05
N ALA A 159 -5.21 18.75 26.05
CA ALA A 159 -6.47 18.71 26.79
C ALA A 159 -6.31 18.28 28.27
N GLU A 160 -5.10 17.95 28.73
CA GLU A 160 -4.81 17.60 30.14
C GLU A 160 -4.07 18.71 30.91
N VAL A 161 -4.13 19.97 30.45
CA VAL A 161 -3.62 21.15 31.19
C VAL A 161 -4.75 22.14 31.49
#